data_AF-A0A2C9K7T4-F1
#
_entry.id   AF-A0A2C9K7T4-F1
#
_cell.length_a   1.000
_cell.length_b   1.000
_cell.length_c   1.000
_cell.angle_alpha   90.00
_cell.angle_beta   90.00
_cell.angle_gamma   90.00
#
_symmetry.space_group_name_H-M   'P 1'
#
loop_
_entity.id
_entity.type
_entity.pdbx_description
1 polymer ?
#
loop_
_entity_poly.entity_id
_entity_poly.type
_entity_poly.pdbx_seq_one_letter_code
_entity_poly.pdbx_strand_id
1 'polypeptide(L)'
;MARSPEEFNELHAHILRSVKHYTSMQSKGDVSPVANYLIRLEGQDVTDFSSQYGSESSISYVASNLAGKPCVFPSYGDYTQTCVFRTYGPWWKKAPSGTKRYNGTPSEFVSEDFIEISFSESLYPVRLEVYETYNPGAIVRILACDRAGGTDTDSGQTLWVTLWKYKPKPCPQEPRIFAPHLKRIQFATNLIRLELNHHFLDYYTELDGIKLIGTKMPPESCTDTYQPAMSNDADIDNDIENLEDLLTEGSCMEFSLYESFQKPPNQPTPSRYSRSVPSSPVPASPLWSPLSASPRGTPTYNRQESTQALLSKVPSRLQSSQSMQPAGKKEIIHLILSYLDIKDLCRLAQTCRNLKMHCYDPYLYQDLNLQPFWTQISSSRLLLIANKCQRLQRLNLSWVGKGGHMNENHFKMFLKECCLELQTLELSCCNFVGSNVLDDVISICSNLIELNLHSCTHIEDFSSFKKWPLPKLKRLNLYRTKIDYTSLSSVIRASCDLEHLNLGSCQLLNSSINLVLVDLGTYSKKLKSLDLWRMKSLTEDALSHIYLSCHLLEELDIGWW
;
A
#
# COMPACT_ATOMS: atom_id res chain seq x y z
N MET A 1 -32.25 -22.22 4.61
CA MET A 1 -33.65 -22.52 5.03
C MET A 1 -33.60 -23.66 6.03
N ALA A 2 -34.18 -23.48 7.23
CA ALA A 2 -34.15 -24.48 8.32
C ALA A 2 -34.88 -25.77 7.91
N ARG A 3 -34.32 -26.93 8.27
CA ARG A 3 -34.76 -28.27 7.84
C ARG A 3 -35.65 -28.98 8.87
N SER A 4 -35.91 -28.41 10.04
CA SER A 4 -36.91 -28.93 10.98
C SER A 4 -37.64 -27.86 11.80
N PRO A 5 -38.80 -28.19 12.40
CA PRO A 5 -39.51 -27.31 13.34
C PRO A 5 -38.68 -26.98 14.59
N GLU A 6 -37.82 -27.89 15.07
CA GLU A 6 -36.90 -27.60 16.18
C GLU A 6 -35.83 -26.59 15.77
N GLU A 7 -35.23 -26.72 14.58
CA GLU A 7 -34.27 -25.74 14.04
C GLU A 7 -34.93 -24.38 13.82
N PHE A 8 -36.18 -24.35 13.37
CA PHE A 8 -36.95 -23.10 13.25
C PHE A 8 -37.20 -22.47 14.62
N ASN A 9 -37.52 -23.27 15.65
CA ASN A 9 -37.74 -22.77 17.00
C ASN A 9 -36.44 -22.31 17.68
N GLU A 10 -35.31 -22.98 17.44
CA GLU A 10 -34.00 -22.52 17.90
C GLU A 10 -33.56 -21.25 17.19
N LEU A 11 -33.73 -21.19 15.86
CA LEU A 11 -33.45 -19.99 15.06
C LEU A 11 -34.37 -18.84 15.46
N HIS A 12 -35.66 -19.11 15.71
CA HIS A 12 -36.62 -18.11 16.15
C HIS A 12 -36.31 -17.65 17.59
N ALA A 13 -35.96 -18.55 18.50
CA ALA A 13 -35.51 -18.20 19.85
C ALA A 13 -34.18 -17.43 19.83
N HIS A 14 -33.28 -17.75 18.89
CA HIS A 14 -32.04 -17.01 18.67
C HIS A 14 -32.33 -15.61 18.11
N ILE A 15 -33.17 -15.48 17.08
CA ILE A 15 -33.65 -14.21 16.54
C ILE A 15 -34.32 -13.39 17.64
N LEU A 16 -35.18 -13.97 18.47
CA LEU A 16 -35.83 -13.26 19.58
C LEU A 16 -34.85 -12.86 20.69
N ARG A 17 -33.79 -13.63 20.94
CA ARG A 17 -32.70 -13.24 21.84
C ARG A 17 -31.87 -12.10 21.26
N SER A 18 -31.55 -12.15 19.97
CA SER A 18 -30.81 -11.09 19.26
C SER A 18 -31.65 -9.82 19.13
N VAL A 19 -32.95 -9.93 18.85
CA VAL A 19 -33.91 -8.83 18.87
C VAL A 19 -34.07 -8.28 20.29
N LYS A 20 -34.17 -9.10 21.34
CA LYS A 20 -34.21 -8.60 22.73
C LYS A 20 -32.89 -7.96 23.16
N HIS A 21 -31.74 -8.51 22.77
CA HIS A 21 -30.43 -7.92 23.00
C HIS A 21 -30.33 -6.57 22.27
N TYR A 22 -30.81 -6.50 21.04
CA TYR A 22 -30.83 -5.30 20.22
C TYR A 22 -31.83 -4.25 20.72
N THR A 23 -33.07 -4.62 21.07
CA THR A 23 -34.05 -3.73 21.71
C THR A 23 -33.53 -3.30 23.09
N SER A 24 -32.79 -4.15 23.81
CA SER A 24 -32.03 -3.74 25.00
C SER A 24 -30.92 -2.76 24.65
N MET A 25 -30.15 -2.93 23.58
CA MET A 25 -29.12 -1.98 23.14
C MET A 25 -29.74 -0.66 22.61
N GLN A 26 -30.91 -0.72 21.99
CA GLN A 26 -31.61 0.42 21.43
C GLN A 26 -32.38 1.20 22.51
N SER A 27 -32.96 0.50 23.50
CA SER A 27 -33.61 1.09 24.69
C SER A 27 -32.63 1.52 25.78
N LYS A 28 -31.42 0.95 25.82
CA LYS A 28 -30.30 1.43 26.64
C LYS A 28 -29.39 2.43 25.91
N GLY A 29 -29.59 2.66 24.61
CA GLY A 29 -28.73 3.52 23.81
C GLY A 29 -27.26 3.10 23.90
N ASP A 30 -26.92 1.85 23.57
CA ASP A 30 -25.53 1.35 23.53
C ASP A 30 -24.88 1.50 22.14
N VAL A 31 -25.45 2.41 21.33
CA VAL A 31 -24.61 3.49 20.82
C VAL A 31 -24.72 4.58 21.89
N SER A 32 -23.79 4.60 22.85
CA SER A 32 -23.85 5.47 24.05
C SER A 32 -24.53 6.79 23.69
N PRO A 33 -25.60 7.23 24.38
CA PRO A 33 -26.34 8.44 24.04
C PRO A 33 -25.33 9.54 23.78
N VAL A 34 -25.23 9.92 22.52
CA VAL A 34 -24.18 10.80 22.08
C VAL A 34 -24.53 12.15 22.68
N ALA A 35 -23.63 12.72 23.49
CA ALA A 35 -23.88 13.99 24.15
C ALA A 35 -24.34 15.03 23.11
N ASN A 36 -25.29 15.90 23.47
CA ASN A 36 -25.97 16.81 22.53
C ASN A 36 -25.03 17.71 21.70
N TYR A 37 -23.78 17.89 22.13
CA TYR A 37 -22.76 18.69 21.43
C TYR A 37 -22.01 17.94 20.31
N LEU A 38 -22.22 16.62 20.18
CA LEU A 38 -21.55 15.79 19.18
C LEU A 38 -22.36 15.72 17.89
N ILE A 39 -21.68 15.94 16.78
CA ILE A 39 -22.24 15.86 15.43
C ILE A 39 -22.05 14.44 14.91
N ARG A 40 -23.09 13.90 14.29
CA ARG A 40 -23.09 12.59 13.63
C ARG A 40 -23.31 12.80 12.14
N LEU A 41 -22.35 12.36 11.34
CA LEU A 41 -22.40 12.43 9.88
C LEU A 41 -22.44 11.01 9.32
N GLU A 42 -23.32 10.81 8.35
CA GLU A 42 -23.29 9.62 7.48
C GLU A 42 -22.17 9.78 6.45
N GLY A 43 -21.61 8.67 5.97
CA GLY A 43 -20.71 8.70 4.82
C GLY A 43 -21.40 9.40 3.65
N GLN A 44 -20.77 10.44 3.10
CA GLN A 44 -21.35 11.24 2.04
C GLN A 44 -21.09 10.60 0.67
N ASP A 45 -19.84 10.28 0.38
CA ASP A 45 -19.44 9.72 -0.92
C ASP A 45 -18.15 8.90 -0.79
N VAL A 46 -18.03 7.86 -1.61
CA VAL A 46 -16.82 7.04 -1.73
C VAL A 46 -15.92 7.65 -2.78
N THR A 47 -14.83 8.25 -2.31
CA THR A 47 -13.93 9.04 -3.17
C THR A 47 -12.84 8.22 -3.86
N ASP A 48 -12.51 7.04 -3.31
CA ASP A 48 -11.52 6.13 -3.89
C ASP A 48 -11.59 4.75 -3.25
N PHE A 49 -11.13 3.72 -3.95
CA PHE A 49 -11.07 2.34 -3.47
C PHE A 49 -10.21 1.46 -4.38
N SER A 50 -9.61 0.42 -3.81
CA SER A 50 -8.77 -0.52 -4.56
C SER A 50 -9.57 -1.46 -5.45
N SER A 51 -10.59 -2.12 -4.89
CA SER A 51 -11.39 -3.11 -5.60
C SER A 51 -12.86 -3.06 -5.21
N GLN A 52 -13.71 -3.60 -6.07
CA GLN A 52 -15.11 -3.83 -5.78
C GLN A 52 -15.61 -5.10 -6.48
N TYR A 53 -16.60 -5.75 -5.89
CA TYR A 53 -17.30 -6.90 -6.47
C TYR A 53 -18.27 -6.47 -7.58
N GLY A 54 -18.99 -5.36 -7.35
CA GLY A 54 -19.93 -4.75 -8.28
C GLY A 54 -19.29 -4.26 -9.59
N SER A 55 -20.14 -3.97 -10.58
CA SER A 55 -19.73 -3.29 -11.82
C SER A 55 -19.97 -1.79 -11.66
N GLU A 56 -19.16 -0.94 -12.29
CA GLU A 56 -19.37 0.54 -12.26
C GLU A 56 -20.74 0.96 -12.80
N SER A 57 -21.36 0.12 -13.62
CA SER A 57 -22.70 0.32 -14.18
C SER A 57 -23.82 -0.29 -13.34
N SER A 58 -23.56 -0.72 -12.10
CA SER A 58 -24.49 -1.43 -11.22
C SER A 58 -24.68 -0.68 -9.92
N ILE A 59 -25.76 -1.02 -9.21
CA ILE A 59 -26.00 -0.61 -7.82
C ILE A 59 -25.75 -1.76 -6.83
N SER A 60 -25.48 -2.97 -7.35
CA SER A 60 -25.30 -4.16 -6.52
C SER A 60 -23.84 -4.36 -6.16
N TYR A 61 -23.54 -4.48 -4.86
CA TYR A 61 -22.22 -4.80 -4.33
C TYR A 61 -21.12 -3.80 -4.71
N VAL A 62 -21.50 -2.54 -4.97
CA VAL A 62 -20.57 -1.49 -5.41
C VAL A 62 -20.00 -0.75 -4.20
N ALA A 63 -18.80 -0.19 -4.35
CA ALA A 63 -18.13 0.52 -3.27
C ALA A 63 -18.98 1.68 -2.72
N SER A 64 -19.68 2.41 -3.59
CA SER A 64 -20.54 3.55 -3.24
C SER A 64 -21.68 3.22 -2.27
N ASN A 65 -22.06 1.95 -2.14
CA ASN A 65 -23.07 1.50 -1.18
C ASN A 65 -22.66 1.73 0.29
N LEU A 66 -21.38 1.99 0.57
CA LEU A 66 -20.93 2.35 1.92
C LEU A 66 -21.41 3.76 2.34
N ALA A 67 -21.77 4.61 1.37
CA ALA A 67 -22.26 5.96 1.61
C ALA A 67 -23.78 5.98 1.87
N GLY A 68 -24.21 6.96 2.67
CA GLY A 68 -25.61 7.15 3.06
C GLY A 68 -26.02 6.39 4.32
N LYS A 69 -27.32 6.11 4.41
CA LYS A 69 -27.92 5.43 5.56
C LYS A 69 -27.73 3.92 5.45
N PRO A 70 -27.20 3.25 6.49
CA PRO A 70 -27.23 1.80 6.57
C PRO A 70 -28.68 1.31 6.44
N CYS A 71 -28.91 0.32 5.56
CA CYS A 71 -30.25 -0.15 5.22
C CYS A 71 -30.45 -1.66 5.45
N VAL A 72 -29.37 -2.40 5.72
CA VAL A 72 -29.37 -3.85 5.95
C VAL A 72 -29.29 -4.18 7.44
N PHE A 73 -28.43 -3.48 8.18
CA PHE A 73 -28.24 -3.72 9.60
C PHE A 73 -29.56 -3.56 10.40
N PRO A 74 -29.89 -4.44 11.36
CA PRO A 74 -29.06 -5.47 11.98
C PRO A 74 -29.15 -6.86 11.33
N SER A 75 -29.63 -6.96 10.09
CA SER A 75 -29.70 -8.24 9.40
C SER A 75 -28.29 -8.76 9.06
N TYR A 76 -28.12 -10.09 9.12
CA TYR A 76 -26.90 -10.77 8.71
C TYR A 76 -27.14 -11.54 7.42
N GLY A 77 -26.27 -11.36 6.42
CA GLY A 77 -26.37 -12.08 5.17
C GLY A 77 -25.78 -11.33 3.99
N ASP A 78 -25.88 -11.96 2.82
CA ASP A 78 -25.44 -11.41 1.55
C ASP A 78 -26.52 -10.49 0.96
N TYR A 79 -26.25 -9.18 0.90
CA TYR A 79 -27.20 -8.17 0.45
C TYR A 79 -26.60 -7.31 -0.65
N THR A 80 -27.30 -7.18 -1.78
CA THR A 80 -26.83 -6.39 -2.93
C THR A 80 -26.62 -4.91 -2.61
N GLN A 81 -27.25 -4.40 -1.55
CA GLN A 81 -27.18 -3.01 -1.13
C GLN A 81 -25.91 -2.68 -0.33
N THR A 82 -24.99 -3.62 -0.09
CA THR A 82 -23.77 -3.40 0.70
C THR A 82 -22.56 -3.12 -0.20
N CYS A 83 -21.49 -2.61 0.41
CA CYS A 83 -20.16 -2.49 -0.20
C CYS A 83 -19.39 -3.80 -0.03
N VAL A 84 -18.87 -4.34 -1.14
CA VAL A 84 -18.19 -5.64 -1.19
C VAL A 84 -16.89 -5.55 -1.99
N PHE A 85 -15.81 -6.06 -1.42
CA PHE A 85 -14.48 -6.11 -2.06
C PHE A 85 -14.30 -7.38 -2.88
N ARG A 86 -13.30 -7.41 -3.77
CA ARG A 86 -13.09 -8.55 -4.67
C ARG A 86 -12.33 -9.72 -4.02
N THR A 87 -11.87 -9.57 -2.79
CA THR A 87 -10.97 -10.55 -2.17
C THR A 87 -11.54 -11.06 -0.82
N TYR A 88 -11.59 -12.39 -0.61
CA TYR A 88 -11.71 -13.10 0.68
C TYR A 88 -10.77 -14.33 0.89
N GLY A 89 -10.16 -14.46 2.06
CA GLY A 89 -9.28 -15.58 2.41
C GLY A 89 -7.82 -15.45 1.91
N PRO A 90 -7.02 -16.52 1.93
CA PRO A 90 -5.60 -16.44 1.57
C PRO A 90 -5.27 -16.94 0.15
N TRP A 91 -6.27 -17.36 -0.63
CA TRP A 91 -6.05 -18.20 -1.81
C TRP A 91 -5.38 -17.48 -2.99
N TRP A 92 -5.64 -16.21 -3.25
CA TRP A 92 -4.95 -15.45 -4.31
C TRP A 92 -3.45 -15.30 -4.07
N LYS A 93 -2.98 -15.38 -2.81
CA LYS A 93 -1.55 -15.40 -2.50
C LYS A 93 -0.89 -16.75 -2.78
N LYS A 94 -1.71 -17.82 -2.84
CA LYS A 94 -1.28 -19.20 -3.08
C LYS A 94 -1.51 -19.63 -4.53
N ALA A 95 -2.37 -18.93 -5.25
CA ALA A 95 -2.70 -19.18 -6.64
C ALA A 95 -1.46 -18.99 -7.54
N PRO A 96 -1.42 -19.60 -8.73
CA PRO A 96 -0.36 -19.36 -9.72
C PRO A 96 -0.21 -17.86 -10.05
N SER A 97 -1.33 -17.13 -10.04
CA SER A 97 -1.35 -15.68 -10.22
C SER A 97 -0.80 -14.87 -9.03
N GLY A 98 -0.50 -15.48 -7.89
CA GLY A 98 0.03 -14.80 -6.71
C GLY A 98 1.44 -14.22 -6.94
N THR A 99 1.69 -13.01 -6.42
CA THR A 99 3.00 -12.35 -6.50
C THR A 99 3.87 -12.68 -5.29
N LYS A 100 5.19 -12.67 -5.49
CA LYS A 100 6.14 -12.86 -4.38
C LYS A 100 6.14 -11.62 -3.50
N ARG A 101 6.18 -11.81 -2.18
CA ARG A 101 6.38 -10.71 -1.24
C ARG A 101 7.71 -10.00 -1.52
N TYR A 102 7.73 -8.69 -1.35
CA TYR A 102 8.95 -7.88 -1.43
C TYR A 102 9.79 -8.07 -0.16
N ASN A 103 11.09 -8.23 -0.32
CA ASN A 103 12.04 -8.19 0.79
C ASN A 103 11.97 -6.84 1.53
N GLY A 104 12.25 -6.83 2.84
CA GLY A 104 12.23 -5.60 3.63
C GLY A 104 10.85 -4.94 3.77
N THR A 105 9.76 -5.61 3.39
CA THR A 105 8.41 -5.12 3.70
C THR A 105 8.19 -5.19 5.22
N PRO A 106 7.76 -4.11 5.88
CA PRO A 106 7.52 -4.10 7.32
C PRO A 106 6.57 -5.22 7.75
N SER A 107 6.87 -5.85 8.89
CA SER A 107 6.13 -7.03 9.36
C SER A 107 4.69 -6.70 9.78
N GLU A 108 4.47 -5.45 10.19
CA GLU A 108 3.21 -4.87 10.62
C GLU A 108 2.33 -4.40 9.46
N PHE A 109 2.88 -4.28 8.25
CA PHE A 109 2.09 -3.92 7.06
C PHE A 109 1.30 -5.14 6.57
N VAL A 110 -0.02 -5.06 6.74
CA VAL A 110 -0.97 -6.16 6.47
C VAL A 110 -2.09 -5.73 5.53
N SER A 111 -2.17 -4.47 5.13
CA SER A 111 -3.25 -3.95 4.29
C SER A 111 -3.21 -4.56 2.88
N GLU A 112 -4.37 -4.94 2.37
CA GLU A 112 -4.56 -5.58 1.05
C GLU A 112 -5.48 -4.75 0.14
N ASP A 113 -6.56 -4.23 0.70
CA ASP A 113 -7.53 -3.37 0.03
C ASP A 113 -7.73 -2.07 0.84
N PHE A 114 -8.31 -1.06 0.20
CA PHE A 114 -8.70 0.18 0.88
C PHE A 114 -9.98 0.76 0.29
N ILE A 115 -10.65 1.59 1.08
CA ILE A 115 -11.76 2.46 0.66
C ILE A 115 -11.69 3.80 1.38
N GLU A 116 -12.03 4.86 0.68
CA GLU A 116 -12.01 6.22 1.20
C GLU A 116 -13.37 6.88 1.12
N ILE A 117 -13.85 7.36 2.26
CA ILE A 117 -15.19 7.90 2.42
C ILE A 117 -15.10 9.34 2.91
N SER A 118 -15.77 10.22 2.18
CA SER A 118 -15.93 11.62 2.54
C SER A 118 -17.15 11.83 3.41
N PHE A 119 -17.15 12.93 4.17
CA PHE A 119 -18.26 13.38 5.01
C PHE A 119 -18.59 14.83 4.66
N SER A 120 -19.84 15.22 4.90
CA SER A 120 -20.36 16.55 4.54
C SER A 120 -19.65 17.71 5.22
N GLU A 121 -18.97 17.46 6.34
CA GLU A 121 -18.29 18.48 7.13
C GLU A 121 -17.04 17.91 7.79
N SER A 122 -16.06 18.76 8.05
CA SER A 122 -14.90 18.38 8.85
C SER A 122 -15.25 18.36 10.34
N LEU A 123 -14.87 17.28 11.03
CA LEU A 123 -15.03 17.09 12.47
C LEU A 123 -13.73 16.59 13.10
N TYR A 124 -13.53 16.91 14.38
CA TYR A 124 -12.56 16.20 15.22
C TYR A 124 -13.16 14.84 15.59
N PRO A 125 -12.63 13.71 15.09
CA PRO A 125 -13.22 12.40 15.28
C PRO A 125 -13.21 11.99 16.75
N VAL A 126 -14.38 11.60 17.26
CA VAL A 126 -14.55 11.00 18.59
C VAL A 126 -14.81 9.50 18.44
N ARG A 127 -15.60 9.11 17.45
CA ARG A 127 -15.97 7.71 17.17
C ARG A 127 -16.25 7.54 15.69
N LEU A 128 -15.89 6.39 15.16
CA LEU A 128 -16.27 5.94 13.83
C LEU A 128 -17.08 4.66 13.99
N GLU A 129 -18.19 4.55 13.28
CA GLU A 129 -19.06 3.37 13.30
C GLU A 129 -19.12 2.80 11.89
N VAL A 130 -18.64 1.57 11.71
CA VAL A 130 -18.80 0.82 10.46
C VAL A 130 -19.77 -0.32 10.69
N TYR A 131 -20.82 -0.39 9.89
CA TYR A 131 -21.86 -1.40 10.00
C TYR A 131 -21.46 -2.61 9.16
N GLU A 132 -20.88 -3.63 9.79
CA GLU A 132 -20.47 -4.88 9.13
C GLU A 132 -21.64 -5.87 9.20
N THR A 133 -22.17 -6.28 8.04
CA THR A 133 -23.40 -7.11 7.95
C THR A 133 -23.15 -8.53 7.46
N TYR A 134 -21.97 -8.81 6.91
CA TYR A 134 -21.57 -10.16 6.48
C TYR A 134 -20.06 -10.33 6.48
N ASN A 135 -19.56 -11.48 6.95
CA ASN A 135 -18.13 -11.79 7.12
C ASN A 135 -17.32 -10.60 7.70
N PRO A 136 -17.64 -10.15 8.93
CA PRO A 136 -16.97 -9.01 9.56
C PRO A 136 -15.51 -9.31 9.91
N GLY A 137 -14.73 -8.26 10.22
CA GLY A 137 -13.37 -8.38 10.74
C GLY A 137 -12.26 -8.09 9.74
N ALA A 138 -12.61 -7.56 8.57
CA ALA A 138 -11.66 -7.22 7.53
C ALA A 138 -10.84 -5.94 7.83
N ILE A 139 -11.42 -4.99 8.57
CA ILE A 139 -10.80 -3.67 8.79
C ILE A 139 -9.59 -3.80 9.70
N VAL A 140 -8.42 -3.38 9.22
CA VAL A 140 -7.13 -3.46 9.94
C VAL A 140 -6.51 -2.10 10.22
N ARG A 141 -6.94 -1.04 9.52
CA ARG A 141 -6.46 0.32 9.76
C ARG A 141 -7.53 1.36 9.44
N ILE A 142 -7.56 2.41 10.24
CA ILE A 142 -8.40 3.59 10.04
C ILE A 142 -7.46 4.80 10.00
N LEU A 143 -7.54 5.61 8.94
CA LEU A 143 -6.79 6.85 8.81
C LEU A 143 -7.72 8.04 8.61
N ALA A 144 -7.33 9.19 9.15
CA ALA A 144 -7.92 10.49 8.89
C ALA A 144 -7.01 11.33 8.01
N CYS A 145 -7.61 12.04 7.07
CA CYS A 145 -6.90 12.97 6.19
C CYS A 145 -7.07 14.42 6.68
N ASP A 146 -5.97 15.12 6.88
CA ASP A 146 -5.96 16.56 7.04
C ASP A 146 -5.98 17.22 5.66
N ARG A 147 -7.14 17.78 5.32
CA ARG A 147 -7.35 18.56 4.09
C ARG A 147 -7.37 20.07 4.34
N ALA A 148 -7.15 20.52 5.58
CA ALA A 148 -7.40 21.91 5.98
C ALA A 148 -6.37 22.92 5.44
N GLY A 149 -5.31 22.47 4.74
CA GLY A 149 -4.23 23.31 4.21
C GLY A 149 -4.44 23.92 2.82
N GLY A 150 -5.59 23.71 2.16
CA GLY A 150 -5.84 24.21 0.81
C GLY A 150 -5.39 23.27 -0.31
N THR A 151 -5.97 23.46 -1.50
CA THR A 151 -5.77 22.64 -2.70
C THR A 151 -4.61 23.11 -3.59
N ASP A 152 -3.76 24.01 -3.10
CA ASP A 152 -2.58 24.41 -3.83
C ASP A 152 -1.41 23.48 -3.45
N THR A 153 -0.95 22.74 -4.44
CA THR A 153 0.04 21.66 -4.37
C THR A 153 1.38 22.08 -3.78
N ASP A 154 1.64 23.39 -3.68
CA ASP A 154 2.87 23.93 -3.11
C ASP A 154 2.71 24.48 -1.67
N SER A 155 1.49 24.59 -1.12
CA SER A 155 1.24 25.16 0.22
C SER A 155 0.41 24.29 1.18
N GLY A 156 -0.31 23.28 0.70
CA GLY A 156 -1.12 22.38 1.54
C GLY A 156 -0.60 20.93 1.54
N GLN A 157 -0.05 20.46 2.66
CA GLN A 157 0.30 19.05 2.83
C GLN A 157 -0.99 18.23 3.09
N THR A 158 -1.34 17.30 2.20
CA THR A 158 -2.35 16.28 2.53
C THR A 158 -1.71 15.31 3.50
N LEU A 159 -2.00 15.46 4.79
CA LEU A 159 -1.45 14.58 5.82
C LEU A 159 -2.43 13.47 6.16
N TRP A 160 -1.94 12.24 6.22
CA TRP A 160 -2.73 11.09 6.67
C TRP A 160 -2.24 10.61 8.02
N VAL A 161 -3.14 10.61 9.02
CA VAL A 161 -2.83 10.15 10.38
C VAL A 161 -3.61 8.87 10.69
N THR A 162 -2.91 7.86 11.20
CA THR A 162 -3.56 6.62 11.64
C THR A 162 -4.30 6.85 12.95
N LEU A 163 -5.62 6.66 12.93
CA LEU A 163 -6.48 6.73 14.11
C LEU A 163 -6.51 5.41 14.87
N TRP A 164 -6.43 4.29 14.14
CA TRP A 164 -6.50 2.95 14.70
C TRP A 164 -5.81 1.95 13.78
N LYS A 165 -5.16 0.95 14.36
CA LYS A 165 -4.52 -0.17 13.65
C LYS A 165 -4.67 -1.46 14.45
N TYR A 166 -4.79 -2.59 13.77
CA TYR A 166 -4.92 -3.90 14.42
C TYR A 166 -4.38 -5.03 13.54
N LYS A 167 -3.90 -6.10 14.18
CA LYS A 167 -3.42 -7.29 13.48
C LYS A 167 -4.62 -8.18 13.09
N PRO A 168 -4.78 -8.60 11.82
CA PRO A 168 -5.91 -9.40 11.38
C PRO A 168 -6.12 -10.64 12.27
N LYS A 169 -7.38 -10.96 12.59
CA LYS A 169 -7.77 -12.16 13.36
C LYS A 169 -9.15 -12.66 12.94
N PRO A 170 -9.49 -13.93 13.20
CA PRO A 170 -10.86 -14.43 13.04
C PRO A 170 -11.87 -13.61 13.84
N CYS A 171 -13.06 -13.43 13.28
CA CYS A 171 -14.16 -12.68 13.86
C CYS A 171 -15.44 -13.54 13.91
N PRO A 172 -16.28 -13.45 14.96
CA PRO A 172 -17.60 -14.08 14.97
C PRO A 172 -18.44 -13.66 13.75
N GLN A 173 -19.17 -14.62 13.19
CA GLN A 173 -19.99 -14.46 11.98
C GLN A 173 -21.40 -13.95 12.34
N GLU A 174 -21.45 -12.69 12.80
CA GLU A 174 -22.66 -12.00 13.21
C GLU A 174 -22.60 -10.52 12.80
N PRO A 175 -23.74 -9.84 12.59
CA PRO A 175 -23.76 -8.45 12.17
C PRO A 175 -23.36 -7.57 13.36
N ARG A 176 -22.52 -6.56 13.14
CA ARG A 176 -22.02 -5.71 14.23
C ARG A 176 -21.78 -4.28 13.79
N ILE A 177 -21.75 -3.40 14.79
CA ILE A 177 -21.21 -2.05 14.63
C ILE A 177 -19.76 -2.09 15.09
N PHE A 178 -18.84 -2.08 14.14
CA PHE A 178 -17.41 -1.94 14.41
C PHE A 178 -17.09 -0.48 14.75
N ALA A 179 -16.77 -0.23 16.03
CA ALA A 179 -16.48 1.10 16.55
C ALA A 179 -15.31 1.07 17.54
N PRO A 180 -14.06 0.96 17.06
CA PRO A 180 -12.88 0.89 17.92
C PRO A 180 -12.59 2.24 18.60
N HIS A 181 -11.78 2.20 19.66
CA HIS A 181 -11.23 3.42 20.26
C HIS A 181 -10.22 4.08 19.31
N LEU A 182 -10.48 5.34 18.98
CA LEU A 182 -9.65 6.13 18.07
C LEU A 182 -8.60 6.94 18.82
N LYS A 183 -7.38 7.02 18.26
CA LYS A 183 -6.37 8.00 18.65
C LYS A 183 -6.93 9.41 18.40
N ARG A 184 -6.81 10.29 19.39
CA ARG A 184 -7.19 11.71 19.25
C ARG A 184 -6.25 12.41 18.27
N ILE A 185 -6.81 13.27 17.44
CA ILE A 185 -6.07 14.11 16.48
C ILE A 185 -6.36 15.59 16.73
N GLN A 186 -5.45 16.45 16.30
CA GLN A 186 -5.49 17.90 16.50
C GLN A 186 -5.93 18.68 15.25
N PHE A 187 -6.52 17.99 14.28
CA PHE A 187 -7.14 18.59 13.10
C PHE A 187 -8.54 18.02 12.89
N ALA A 188 -9.41 18.80 12.26
CA ALA A 188 -10.71 18.33 11.82
C ALA A 188 -10.57 17.63 10.46
N THR A 189 -11.25 16.51 10.27
CA THR A 189 -11.23 15.75 9.01
C THR A 189 -12.64 15.51 8.50
N ASN A 190 -12.79 15.50 7.18
CA ASN A 190 -13.97 15.02 6.49
C ASN A 190 -13.67 13.85 5.56
N LEU A 191 -12.51 13.21 5.68
CA LEU A 191 -12.13 12.08 4.84
C LEU A 191 -11.45 11.01 5.68
N ILE A 192 -12.05 9.83 5.66
CA ILE A 192 -11.55 8.65 6.35
C ILE A 192 -11.17 7.59 5.33
N ARG A 193 -10.04 6.93 5.55
CA ARG A 193 -9.62 5.73 4.82
C ARG A 193 -9.74 4.53 5.74
N LEU A 194 -10.41 3.49 5.25
CA LEU A 194 -10.34 2.15 5.82
C LEU A 194 -9.36 1.34 4.99
N GLU A 195 -8.42 0.66 5.64
CA GLU A 195 -7.62 -0.38 4.99
C GLU A 195 -8.08 -1.74 5.52
N LEU A 196 -8.18 -2.70 4.61
CA LEU A 196 -8.75 -4.01 4.84
C LEU A 196 -7.71 -5.11 4.59
N ASN A 197 -7.83 -6.20 5.34
CA ASN A 197 -7.15 -7.46 5.11
C ASN A 197 -8.18 -8.58 5.16
N HIS A 198 -8.18 -9.43 4.14
CA HIS A 198 -9.22 -10.41 3.95
C HIS A 198 -8.79 -11.83 4.34
N HIS A 199 -7.58 -12.01 4.89
CA HIS A 199 -6.92 -13.30 5.09
C HIS A 199 -7.73 -14.32 5.91
N PHE A 200 -8.46 -13.87 6.92
CA PHE A 200 -9.23 -14.72 7.85
C PHE A 200 -10.72 -14.81 7.49
N LEU A 201 -11.11 -14.31 6.33
CA LEU A 201 -12.49 -14.35 5.87
C LEU A 201 -12.71 -15.60 5.02
N ASP A 202 -13.74 -16.37 5.36
CA ASP A 202 -14.13 -17.53 4.57
C ASP A 202 -14.94 -17.14 3.31
N TYR A 203 -15.47 -15.91 3.29
CA TYR A 203 -16.23 -15.34 2.17
C TYR A 203 -16.13 -13.80 2.15
N TYR A 204 -16.69 -13.15 1.13
CA TYR A 204 -16.61 -11.70 0.95
C TYR A 204 -17.17 -10.92 2.14
N THR A 205 -16.44 -9.89 2.57
CA THR A 205 -16.90 -8.96 3.61
C THR A 205 -17.91 -7.97 3.05
N GLU A 206 -18.95 -7.66 3.81
CA GLU A 206 -19.99 -6.70 3.44
C GLU A 206 -20.13 -5.59 4.48
N LEU A 207 -20.03 -4.35 3.99
CA LEU A 207 -20.17 -3.12 4.77
C LEU A 207 -21.44 -2.38 4.32
N ASP A 208 -22.40 -2.20 5.22
CA ASP A 208 -23.71 -1.56 4.95
C ASP A 208 -23.69 -0.03 5.11
N GLY A 209 -22.75 0.50 5.89
CA GLY A 209 -22.65 1.94 6.04
C GLY A 209 -21.57 2.36 7.02
N ILE A 210 -21.29 3.67 7.02
CA ILE A 210 -20.30 4.28 7.90
C ILE A 210 -20.81 5.60 8.48
N LYS A 211 -20.51 5.85 9.76
CA LYS A 211 -20.83 7.11 10.44
C LYS A 211 -19.61 7.67 11.17
N LEU A 212 -19.39 8.96 10.99
CA LEU A 212 -18.39 9.74 11.74
C LEU A 212 -19.11 10.53 12.84
N ILE A 213 -18.68 10.34 14.08
CA ILE A 213 -19.14 11.11 15.23
C ILE A 213 -17.98 11.94 15.73
N GLY A 214 -18.19 13.24 15.91
CA GLY A 214 -17.14 14.16 16.30
C GLY A 214 -17.65 15.51 16.77
N THR A 215 -16.71 16.43 16.98
CA THR A 215 -16.98 17.80 17.42
C THR A 215 -16.46 18.81 16.40
N LYS A 216 -16.97 20.04 16.45
CA LYS A 216 -16.44 21.17 15.66
C LYS A 216 -15.21 21.81 16.27
N MET A 217 -15.04 21.64 17.57
CA MET A 217 -13.92 22.19 18.32
C MET A 217 -12.88 21.11 18.56
N PRO A 218 -11.58 21.45 18.61
CA PRO A 218 -10.56 20.49 18.98
C PRO A 218 -10.86 19.90 20.38
N PRO A 219 -10.46 18.64 20.63
CA PRO A 219 -10.54 18.08 21.96
C PRO A 219 -9.70 18.95 22.92
N GLU A 220 -10.29 19.36 24.05
CA GLU A 220 -9.57 20.13 25.06
C GLU A 220 -8.26 19.41 25.43
N SER A 221 -7.14 20.14 25.39
CA SER A 221 -5.86 19.62 25.85
C SER A 221 -5.98 19.31 27.34
N CYS A 222 -6.01 18.04 27.73
CA CYS A 222 -5.84 17.66 29.13
C CYS A 222 -4.48 18.14 29.63
N THR A 223 -4.42 19.31 30.25
CA THR A 223 -3.46 19.61 31.30
C THR A 223 -4.03 19.12 32.62
N ASP A 224 -4.13 17.79 32.77
CA ASP A 224 -4.54 17.19 34.04
C ASP A 224 -3.30 16.74 34.80
N THR A 225 -2.92 17.54 35.79
CA THR A 225 -2.16 17.09 36.95
C THR A 225 -2.97 16.02 37.68
N TYR A 226 -2.78 14.76 37.29
CA TYR A 226 -3.19 13.59 38.07
C TYR A 226 -1.94 12.76 38.40
N GLN A 227 -1.66 12.66 39.70
CA GLN A 227 -0.63 11.78 40.24
C GLN A 227 -0.99 10.32 39.93
N PRO A 228 -0.08 9.52 39.35
CA PRO A 228 -0.40 8.14 39.02
C PRO A 228 -0.40 7.29 40.29
N ALA A 229 -1.56 6.72 40.61
CA ALA A 229 -1.60 5.46 41.35
C ALA A 229 -0.99 4.38 40.45
N MET A 230 0.03 3.71 40.96
CA MET A 230 0.76 2.66 40.27
C MET A 230 -0.16 1.49 39.93
N SER A 231 -0.37 1.27 38.64
CA SER A 231 -0.63 -0.05 38.07
C SER A 231 0.17 -0.14 36.77
N ASN A 232 1.25 -0.93 36.82
CA ASN A 232 2.11 -1.26 35.70
C ASN A 232 1.31 -2.07 34.67
N ASP A 233 1.09 -1.49 33.50
CA ASP A 233 1.10 -2.15 32.18
C ASP A 233 0.65 -1.13 31.13
N ALA A 234 1.58 -0.27 30.73
CA ALA A 234 1.45 0.54 29.52
C ALA A 234 2.84 0.60 28.88
N ASP A 235 3.06 -0.32 27.95
CA ASP A 235 4.25 -0.31 27.11
C ASP A 235 4.29 0.94 26.24
N ILE A 236 5.50 1.47 26.20
CA ILE A 236 5.99 2.66 25.53
C ILE A 236 5.78 2.51 24.02
N ASP A 237 4.99 3.40 23.42
CA ASP A 237 4.99 3.59 21.97
C ASP A 237 4.76 5.07 21.69
N ASN A 238 5.81 5.84 21.95
CA ASN A 238 5.86 7.27 21.70
C ASN A 238 7.20 7.60 21.04
N ASP A 239 7.43 7.05 19.84
CA ASP A 239 8.65 7.31 19.07
C ASP A 239 8.37 7.49 17.56
N ILE A 240 8.39 8.76 17.13
CA ILE A 240 8.88 9.31 15.85
C ILE A 240 8.46 8.54 14.57
N GLU A 241 7.32 8.96 14.00
CA GLU A 241 6.72 8.39 12.78
C GLU A 241 7.10 9.09 11.45
N ASN A 242 8.06 10.01 11.45
CA ASN A 242 8.43 10.78 10.26
C ASN A 242 9.69 10.24 9.57
N LEU A 243 9.54 9.78 8.31
CA LEU A 243 10.68 9.64 7.39
C LEU A 243 11.38 10.99 7.11
N GLU A 244 10.78 12.12 7.48
CA GLU A 244 11.35 13.48 7.29
C GLU A 244 12.66 13.66 8.05
N ASP A 245 12.73 13.21 9.30
CA ASP A 245 13.92 13.38 10.14
C ASP A 245 15.04 12.39 9.76
N LEU A 246 14.68 11.24 9.18
CA LEU A 246 15.65 10.19 8.83
C LEU A 246 16.36 10.43 7.49
N LEU A 247 15.84 11.34 6.68
CA LEU A 247 16.26 11.60 5.30
C LEU A 247 16.88 12.99 5.09
N THR A 248 16.75 13.90 6.06
CA THR A 248 17.22 15.29 5.97
C THR A 248 18.72 15.47 6.22
N GLU A 249 19.42 14.52 6.84
CA GLU A 249 20.88 14.62 7.09
C GLU A 249 21.73 13.73 6.15
N GLY A 250 21.73 14.09 4.87
CA GLY A 250 22.69 13.61 3.88
C GLY A 250 23.14 14.78 3.02
N SER A 251 24.38 15.24 3.22
CA SER A 251 24.99 16.38 2.54
C SER A 251 24.61 16.50 1.06
N CYS A 252 24.13 17.69 0.68
CA CYS A 252 24.21 18.22 -0.68
C CYS A 252 25.56 17.86 -1.30
N MET A 253 25.56 16.97 -2.29
CA MET A 253 26.39 17.18 -3.46
C MET A 253 25.48 17.81 -4.49
N GLU A 254 25.74 19.08 -4.80
CA GLU A 254 25.13 19.79 -5.92
C GLU A 254 25.24 18.92 -7.17
N PHE A 255 24.10 18.52 -7.74
CA PHE A 255 24.05 18.04 -9.10
C PHE A 255 24.25 19.25 -10.02
N SER A 256 25.45 19.36 -10.60
CA SER A 256 25.68 20.21 -11.76
C SER A 256 24.93 19.63 -12.96
N LEU A 257 23.74 20.15 -13.25
CA LEU A 257 23.07 19.94 -14.53
C LEU A 257 23.90 20.64 -15.61
N TYR A 258 24.55 19.85 -16.48
CA TYR A 258 25.22 20.37 -17.67
C TYR A 258 24.16 20.78 -18.71
N GLU A 259 23.97 22.09 -18.84
CA GLU A 259 23.45 22.71 -20.06
C GLU A 259 24.47 22.52 -21.19
N SER A 260 24.04 21.96 -22.32
CA SER A 260 24.82 21.94 -23.55
C SER A 260 24.00 22.48 -24.71
N PHE A 261 23.89 23.81 -24.82
CA PHE A 261 23.59 24.47 -26.09
C PHE A 261 24.37 25.80 -26.22
N GLN A 262 25.38 25.75 -27.10
CA GLN A 262 25.95 26.81 -27.96
C GLN A 262 26.20 28.23 -27.38
N LYS A 263 27.48 28.59 -27.21
CA LYS A 263 27.96 29.99 -27.14
C LYS A 263 28.36 30.52 -28.53
N PRO A 264 28.17 31.82 -28.78
CA PRO A 264 29.14 32.65 -29.51
C PRO A 264 29.78 33.73 -28.60
N PRO A 265 30.86 34.41 -29.05
CA PRO A 265 31.88 35.00 -28.16
C PRO A 265 31.80 36.53 -28.01
N ASN A 266 32.21 37.07 -26.84
CA ASN A 266 33.22 38.14 -26.65
C ASN A 266 33.12 38.86 -25.28
N GLN A 267 34.26 38.85 -24.56
CA GLN A 267 34.91 39.77 -23.57
C GLN A 267 34.18 41.03 -22.99
N PRO A 268 34.69 41.70 -21.91
CA PRO A 268 35.69 41.33 -20.90
C PRO A 268 35.29 41.60 -19.42
N THR A 269 36.10 41.08 -18.50
CA THR A 269 36.13 41.29 -17.03
C THR A 269 36.46 42.73 -16.58
N PRO A 270 36.14 43.07 -15.30
CA PRO A 270 37.19 43.65 -14.45
C PRO A 270 37.25 43.09 -12.99
N SER A 271 38.49 42.72 -12.63
CA SER A 271 39.25 42.98 -11.39
C SER A 271 38.65 42.94 -9.97
N ARG A 272 39.23 42.02 -9.18
CA ARG A 272 39.87 42.17 -7.83
C ARG A 272 39.25 43.12 -6.80
N TYR A 273 39.00 42.58 -5.61
CA TYR A 273 39.67 43.05 -4.39
C TYR A 273 39.95 41.89 -3.43
N SER A 274 41.22 41.81 -3.02
CA SER A 274 41.78 40.91 -2.01
C SER A 274 42.08 41.71 -0.74
N ARG A 275 41.83 41.14 0.45
CA ARG A 275 42.58 41.50 1.68
C ARG A 275 42.66 40.33 2.67
N SER A 276 43.87 40.19 3.19
CA SER A 276 44.48 39.22 4.10
C SER A 276 44.03 39.37 5.58
N VAL A 277 43.78 38.27 6.34
CA VAL A 277 44.64 37.57 7.36
C VAL A 277 44.97 38.46 8.58
N PRO A 278 44.85 38.05 9.89
CA PRO A 278 45.56 36.90 10.48
C PRO A 278 44.94 36.14 11.68
N SER A 279 45.71 35.14 12.12
CA SER A 279 45.47 34.01 13.02
C SER A 279 46.02 34.15 14.46
N SER A 280 45.39 33.39 15.38
CA SER A 280 45.89 32.80 16.68
C SER A 280 45.87 33.68 17.95
N PRO A 281 45.93 33.12 19.20
CA PRO A 281 45.81 31.73 19.70
C PRO A 281 44.88 31.52 20.94
N VAL A 282 44.80 30.25 21.38
CA VAL A 282 44.11 29.61 22.53
C VAL A 282 44.57 30.09 23.93
N PRO A 283 43.76 29.90 24.99
CA PRO A 283 44.26 29.23 26.21
C PRO A 283 43.31 28.17 26.82
N ALA A 284 43.88 27.34 27.71
CA ALA A 284 43.38 26.08 28.27
C ALA A 284 42.59 26.19 29.60
N SER A 285 41.67 25.22 29.82
CA SER A 285 41.25 24.44 31.03
C SER A 285 41.12 25.13 32.42
N PRO A 286 40.19 24.74 33.35
CA PRO A 286 40.20 23.39 33.97
C PRO A 286 38.90 22.79 34.61
N LEU A 287 38.96 21.46 34.83
CA LEU A 287 38.46 20.62 35.97
C LEU A 287 36.94 20.51 36.30
N TRP A 288 36.40 19.29 36.13
CA TRP A 288 35.70 18.56 37.20
C TRP A 288 35.77 17.03 37.03
N SER A 289 35.96 16.34 38.16
CA SER A 289 36.25 14.91 38.33
C SER A 289 35.01 14.01 38.24
N PRO A 290 35.15 12.70 37.94
CA PRO A 290 34.04 11.75 37.85
C PRO A 290 33.69 11.12 39.22
N LEU A 291 32.39 11.00 39.50
CA LEU A 291 31.85 10.20 40.61
C LEU A 291 31.79 8.71 40.23
N SER A 292 32.23 7.89 41.17
CA SER A 292 32.34 6.43 41.14
C SER A 292 31.00 5.70 41.03
N ALA A 293 30.89 4.75 40.10
CA ALA A 293 29.84 3.72 40.09
C ALA A 293 30.45 2.36 40.48
N SER A 294 29.83 1.69 41.47
CA SER A 294 30.16 0.33 41.91
C SER A 294 29.63 -0.74 40.93
N PRO A 295 30.21 -1.95 40.90
CA PRO A 295 30.00 -2.92 39.82
C PRO A 295 28.77 -3.80 40.05
N ARG A 296 27.97 -4.03 38.99
CA ARG A 296 27.05 -5.18 38.90
C ARG A 296 27.43 -6.03 37.69
N GLY A 297 27.52 -7.33 37.91
CA GLY A 297 28.20 -8.30 37.05
C GLY A 297 27.63 -8.44 35.64
N THR A 298 28.53 -8.67 34.70
CA THR A 298 28.23 -9.07 33.33
C THR A 298 28.00 -10.59 33.26
N PRO A 299 26.92 -11.07 32.59
CA PRO A 299 26.84 -12.46 32.20
C PRO A 299 27.74 -12.68 30.97
N THR A 300 28.66 -13.64 31.05
CA THR A 300 29.49 -14.08 29.94
C THR A 300 28.61 -14.78 28.88
N TYR A 301 28.25 -14.05 27.83
CA TYR A 301 27.60 -14.61 26.64
C TYR A 301 28.62 -15.38 25.80
N ASN A 302 28.38 -16.68 25.59
CA ASN A 302 29.27 -17.56 24.85
C ASN A 302 29.12 -17.28 23.33
N ARG A 303 30.02 -16.43 22.80
CA ARG A 303 29.95 -15.87 21.43
C ARG A 303 29.98 -16.92 20.30
N GLN A 304 30.48 -18.13 20.55
CA GLN A 304 30.73 -19.12 19.50
C GLN A 304 29.48 -19.88 19.03
N GLU A 305 28.53 -20.18 19.92
CA GLU A 305 27.30 -20.91 19.56
C GLU A 305 26.34 -20.06 18.71
N SER A 306 26.31 -18.74 18.93
CA SER A 306 25.42 -17.82 18.20
C SER A 306 25.83 -17.63 16.74
N THR A 307 27.13 -17.67 16.44
CA THR A 307 27.65 -17.55 15.07
C THR A 307 27.32 -18.76 14.19
N GLN A 308 27.38 -19.97 14.73
CA GLN A 308 27.00 -21.18 13.97
C GLN A 308 25.49 -21.23 13.68
N ALA A 309 24.64 -20.79 14.63
CA ALA A 309 23.20 -20.71 14.44
C ALA A 309 22.75 -19.65 13.41
N LEU A 310 23.57 -18.60 13.20
CA LEU A 310 23.35 -17.60 12.14
C LEU A 310 23.85 -18.11 10.77
N LEU A 311 24.98 -18.83 10.74
CA LEU A 311 25.51 -19.44 9.52
C LEU A 311 24.59 -20.53 8.94
N SER A 312 23.87 -21.27 9.79
CA SER A 312 22.89 -22.28 9.34
C SER A 312 21.61 -21.68 8.72
N LYS A 313 21.38 -20.37 8.87
CA LYS A 313 20.26 -19.63 8.25
C LYS A 313 20.64 -18.93 6.94
N VAL A 314 21.91 -19.04 6.53
CA VAL A 314 22.42 -18.49 5.27
C VAL A 314 21.76 -19.25 4.09
N PRO A 315 21.14 -18.56 3.12
CA PRO A 315 20.50 -19.20 1.97
C PRO A 315 21.46 -20.11 1.19
N SER A 316 20.94 -21.23 0.69
CA SER A 316 21.68 -22.23 -0.10
C SER A 316 22.36 -21.71 -1.37
N ARG A 317 22.08 -20.47 -1.80
CA ARG A 317 22.82 -19.78 -2.88
C ARG A 317 24.29 -19.48 -2.54
N LEU A 318 24.67 -19.49 -1.26
CA LEU A 318 26.06 -19.31 -0.83
C LEU A 318 26.80 -20.65 -0.60
N GLN A 319 26.12 -21.79 -0.76
CA GLN A 319 26.68 -23.13 -0.48
C GLN A 319 27.27 -23.83 -1.72
N SER A 320 27.06 -23.29 -2.93
CA SER A 320 27.42 -23.97 -4.19
C SER A 320 28.84 -23.69 -4.71
N SER A 321 29.78 -23.28 -3.85
CA SER A 321 31.18 -23.18 -4.24
C SER A 321 32.07 -23.93 -3.24
N GLN A 322 32.68 -25.02 -3.71
CA GLN A 322 33.73 -25.70 -2.98
C GLN A 322 34.87 -24.70 -2.70
N SER A 323 35.28 -24.62 -1.43
CA SER A 323 36.20 -23.65 -0.80
C SER A 323 35.56 -22.38 -0.21
N MET A 324 34.77 -22.53 0.87
CA MET A 324 34.42 -21.36 1.70
C MET A 324 35.65 -20.86 2.47
N GLN A 325 36.28 -19.81 1.94
CA GLN A 325 36.92 -18.79 2.77
C GLN A 325 35.86 -18.22 3.73
N PRO A 326 36.20 -17.85 4.99
CA PRO A 326 35.23 -17.25 5.89
C PRO A 326 34.67 -15.98 5.21
N ALA A 327 33.33 -15.91 5.08
CA ALA A 327 32.66 -14.76 4.49
C ALA A 327 33.25 -13.47 5.08
N GLY A 328 33.69 -12.56 4.21
CA GLY A 328 34.31 -11.32 4.65
C GLY A 328 33.36 -10.54 5.57
N LYS A 329 33.93 -9.66 6.41
CA LYS A 329 33.15 -8.86 7.36
C LYS A 329 32.04 -8.04 6.67
N LYS A 330 32.24 -7.65 5.40
CA LYS A 330 31.28 -6.87 4.61
C LYS A 330 30.06 -7.69 4.20
N GLU A 331 30.27 -8.94 3.82
CA GLU A 331 29.22 -9.86 3.40
C GLU A 331 28.30 -10.21 4.57
N ILE A 332 28.85 -10.40 5.76
CA ILE A 332 28.06 -10.63 6.98
C ILE A 332 27.23 -9.39 7.33
N ILE A 333 27.81 -8.18 7.22
CA ILE A 333 27.06 -6.94 7.45
C ILE A 333 25.91 -6.84 6.45
N HIS A 334 26.16 -7.03 5.15
CA HIS A 334 25.10 -6.98 4.14
C HIS A 334 24.01 -8.03 4.36
N LEU A 335 24.37 -9.23 4.81
CA LEU A 335 23.38 -10.24 5.19
C LEU A 335 22.51 -9.75 6.34
N ILE A 336 23.09 -9.19 7.40
CA ILE A 336 22.33 -8.62 8.53
C ILE A 336 21.40 -7.50 8.03
N LEU A 337 21.93 -6.57 7.22
CA LEU A 337 21.18 -5.44 6.67
C LEU A 337 20.02 -5.88 5.77
N SER A 338 20.15 -7.00 5.06
CA SER A 338 19.09 -7.53 4.19
C SER A 338 17.82 -7.96 4.92
N TYR A 339 17.88 -8.13 6.24
CA TYR A 339 16.71 -8.43 7.08
C TYR A 339 15.98 -7.18 7.59
N LEU A 340 16.56 -5.99 7.39
CA LEU A 340 15.98 -4.73 7.87
C LEU A 340 15.03 -4.16 6.82
N ASP A 341 13.97 -3.51 7.29
CA ASP A 341 13.13 -2.69 6.43
C ASP A 341 13.80 -1.34 6.10
N ILE A 342 13.19 -0.58 5.20
CA ILE A 342 13.74 0.70 4.74
C ILE A 342 13.86 1.72 5.87
N LYS A 343 12.94 1.72 6.84
CA LYS A 343 12.98 2.65 7.98
C LYS A 343 14.16 2.32 8.87
N ASP A 344 14.35 1.04 9.17
CA ASP A 344 15.45 0.56 10.01
C ASP A 344 16.80 0.73 9.33
N LEU A 345 16.89 0.54 8.01
CA LEU A 345 18.09 0.88 7.24
C LEU A 345 18.41 2.38 7.33
N CYS A 346 17.41 3.25 7.21
CA CYS A 346 17.60 4.70 7.34
C CYS A 346 18.03 5.11 8.75
N ARG A 347 17.44 4.52 9.81
CA ARG A 347 17.84 4.74 11.21
C ARG A 347 19.27 4.27 11.46
N LEU A 348 19.61 3.06 10.99
CA LEU A 348 20.94 2.50 11.18
C LEU A 348 22.01 3.31 10.47
N ALA A 349 21.72 3.85 9.29
CA ALA A 349 22.62 4.72 8.54
C ALA A 349 23.02 6.01 9.29
N GLN A 350 22.24 6.44 10.29
CA GLN A 350 22.54 7.63 11.09
C GLN A 350 23.48 7.35 12.26
N THR A 351 23.72 6.08 12.59
CA THR A 351 24.50 5.71 13.78
C THR A 351 26.00 5.91 13.62
N CYS A 352 26.57 5.57 12.44
CA CYS A 352 27.97 5.82 12.14
C CYS A 352 28.25 5.85 10.63
N ARG A 353 29.36 6.48 10.24
CA ARG A 353 29.76 6.62 8.83
C ARG A 353 29.96 5.27 8.13
N ASN A 354 30.50 4.26 8.83
CA ASN A 354 30.73 2.95 8.23
C ASN A 354 29.40 2.24 7.91
N LEU A 355 28.45 2.21 8.85
CA LEU A 355 27.13 1.65 8.62
C LEU A 355 26.33 2.45 7.59
N LYS A 356 26.46 3.78 7.56
CA LYS A 356 25.91 4.62 6.49
C LYS A 356 26.31 4.13 5.11
N MET A 357 27.60 3.86 4.90
CA MET A 357 28.09 3.35 3.61
C MET A 357 27.51 1.99 3.25
N HIS A 358 27.33 1.09 4.21
CA HIS A 358 26.73 -0.22 3.96
C HIS A 358 25.22 -0.15 3.73
N CYS A 359 24.50 0.67 4.49
CA CYS A 359 23.05 0.88 4.32
C CYS A 359 22.69 1.58 3.00
N TYR A 360 23.65 2.25 2.35
CA TYR A 360 23.44 2.92 1.06
C TYR A 360 23.86 2.02 -0.12
N ASP A 361 24.28 0.77 0.13
CA ASP A 361 24.67 -0.15 -0.93
C ASP A 361 23.44 -0.50 -1.81
N PRO A 362 23.50 -0.29 -3.14
CA PRO A 362 22.36 -0.53 -4.03
C PRO A 362 21.84 -1.97 -4.05
N TYR A 363 22.64 -2.94 -3.62
CA TYR A 363 22.19 -4.33 -3.49
C TYR A 363 21.08 -4.51 -2.45
N LEU A 364 20.96 -3.61 -1.47
CA LEU A 364 19.87 -3.65 -0.48
C LEU A 364 18.53 -3.16 -1.06
N TYR A 365 18.56 -2.48 -2.21
CA TYR A 365 17.40 -1.81 -2.82
C TYR A 365 16.96 -2.46 -4.14
N GLN A 366 17.39 -3.70 -4.42
CA GLN A 366 16.94 -4.43 -5.62
C GLN A 366 15.44 -4.73 -5.59
N ASP A 367 14.88 -4.89 -4.39
CA ASP A 367 13.47 -5.20 -4.13
C ASP A 367 12.89 -4.11 -3.22
N LEU A 368 12.28 -3.09 -3.82
CA LEU A 368 11.86 -1.87 -3.14
C LEU A 368 10.33 -1.79 -3.05
N ASN A 369 9.81 -1.99 -1.83
CA ASN A 369 8.39 -1.82 -1.55
C ASN A 369 8.14 -0.52 -0.78
N LEU A 370 7.48 0.43 -1.43
CA LEU A 370 7.13 1.73 -0.87
C LEU A 370 5.63 1.87 -0.57
N GLN A 371 4.80 0.88 -0.93
CA GLN A 371 3.37 0.85 -0.60
C GLN A 371 3.08 1.02 0.91
N PRO A 372 3.82 0.40 1.86
CA PRO A 372 3.59 0.61 3.30
C PRO A 372 3.72 2.08 3.73
N PHE A 373 4.44 2.87 2.94
CA PHE A 373 4.74 4.27 3.18
C PHE A 373 3.98 5.18 2.20
N TRP A 374 2.91 4.73 1.57
CA TRP A 374 2.20 5.47 0.51
C TRP A 374 1.82 6.92 0.91
N THR A 375 1.43 7.12 2.17
CA THR A 375 1.12 8.45 2.77
C THR A 375 2.32 9.39 2.85
N GLN A 376 3.52 8.84 2.78
CA GLN A 376 4.79 9.50 3.04
C GLN A 376 5.66 9.62 1.79
N ILE A 377 5.27 9.09 0.63
CA ILE A 377 6.07 9.18 -0.58
C ILE A 377 5.61 10.38 -1.41
N SER A 378 6.54 11.29 -1.66
CA SER A 378 6.41 12.43 -2.56
C SER A 378 7.51 12.42 -3.62
N SER A 379 7.41 13.29 -4.63
CA SER A 379 8.48 13.45 -5.63
C SER A 379 9.86 13.68 -5.02
N SER A 380 9.96 14.58 -4.04
CA SER A 380 11.24 14.91 -3.40
C SER A 380 11.83 13.71 -2.66
N ARG A 381 11.00 12.93 -1.97
CA ARG A 381 11.45 11.73 -1.24
C ARG A 381 11.81 10.59 -2.19
N LEU A 382 11.10 10.46 -3.31
CA LEU A 382 11.42 9.48 -4.34
C LEU A 382 12.77 9.78 -5.02
N LEU A 383 13.03 11.06 -5.34
CA LEU A 383 14.33 11.48 -5.87
C LEU A 383 15.46 11.30 -4.86
N LEU A 384 15.19 11.48 -3.56
CA LEU A 384 16.21 11.28 -2.53
C LEU A 384 16.64 9.82 -2.39
N ILE A 385 15.71 8.87 -2.52
CA ILE A 385 16.04 7.42 -2.48
C ILE A 385 16.64 6.93 -3.81
N ALA A 386 16.47 7.66 -4.91
CA ALA A 386 16.99 7.30 -6.24
C ALA A 386 18.49 7.00 -6.22
N ASN A 387 19.26 7.74 -5.42
CA ASN A 387 20.71 7.55 -5.28
C ASN A 387 21.13 6.21 -4.64
N LYS A 388 20.19 5.39 -4.17
CA LYS A 388 20.43 4.04 -3.65
C LYS A 388 19.87 2.96 -4.57
N CYS A 389 19.12 3.33 -5.60
CA CYS A 389 18.28 2.42 -6.38
C CYS A 389 18.86 2.09 -7.76
N GLN A 390 20.18 2.22 -7.98
CA GLN A 390 20.80 2.00 -9.30
C GLN A 390 20.74 0.54 -9.78
N ARG A 391 20.34 -0.40 -8.91
CA ARG A 391 20.21 -1.83 -9.22
C ARG A 391 18.80 -2.35 -8.98
N LEU A 392 17.82 -1.46 -9.05
CA LEU A 392 16.43 -1.76 -8.77
C LEU A 392 15.89 -2.78 -9.78
N GLN A 393 15.32 -3.87 -9.29
CA GLN A 393 14.73 -4.95 -10.09
C GLN A 393 13.23 -5.08 -9.86
N ARG A 394 12.74 -4.75 -8.66
CA ARG A 394 11.32 -4.80 -8.33
C ARG A 394 10.94 -3.53 -7.58
N LEU A 395 9.88 -2.88 -8.02
CA LEU A 395 9.38 -1.64 -7.43
C LEU A 395 7.89 -1.73 -7.21
N ASN A 396 7.45 -1.52 -5.97
CA ASN A 396 6.05 -1.33 -5.63
C ASN A 396 5.82 0.08 -5.08
N LEU A 397 5.04 0.86 -5.82
CA LEU A 397 4.59 2.22 -5.49
C LEU A 397 3.05 2.27 -5.36
N SER A 398 2.39 1.14 -5.16
CA SER A 398 0.93 1.07 -5.07
C SER A 398 0.41 2.05 -4.02
N TRP A 399 -0.70 2.73 -4.35
CA TRP A 399 -1.40 3.73 -3.54
C TRP A 399 -0.66 5.09 -3.40
N VAL A 400 0.49 5.28 -4.04
CA VAL A 400 1.27 6.52 -3.98
C VAL A 400 0.68 7.62 -4.88
N GLY A 401 0.94 8.88 -4.50
CA GLY A 401 0.71 10.07 -5.34
C GLY A 401 -0.67 10.70 -5.16
N LYS A 402 -1.45 10.21 -4.21
CA LYS A 402 -2.69 10.86 -3.79
C LYS A 402 -2.40 12.22 -3.14
N GLY A 403 -3.25 13.21 -3.40
CA GLY A 403 -3.04 14.58 -2.89
C GLY A 403 -2.02 15.42 -3.68
N GLY A 404 -1.62 14.98 -4.88
CA GLY A 404 -0.74 15.76 -5.77
C GLY A 404 0.74 15.73 -5.39
N HIS A 405 1.13 14.89 -4.44
CA HIS A 405 2.53 14.80 -3.96
C HIS A 405 3.50 14.17 -4.95
N MET A 406 3.01 13.63 -6.08
CA MET A 406 3.84 13.01 -7.11
C MET A 406 3.65 13.72 -8.45
N ASN A 407 4.70 14.40 -8.91
CA ASN A 407 4.81 14.99 -10.22
C ASN A 407 5.33 13.98 -11.25
N GLU A 408 4.68 13.92 -12.43
CA GLU A 408 5.01 13.01 -13.52
C GLU A 408 6.46 13.15 -14.01
N ASN A 409 6.99 14.38 -14.11
CA ASN A 409 8.36 14.62 -14.57
C ASN A 409 9.40 14.10 -13.58
N HIS A 410 9.17 14.28 -12.28
CA HIS A 410 10.05 13.72 -11.26
C HIS A 410 10.02 12.20 -11.27
N PHE A 411 8.85 11.59 -11.49
CA PHE A 411 8.74 10.15 -11.65
C PHE A 411 9.48 9.66 -12.91
N LYS A 412 9.34 10.37 -14.03
CA LYS A 412 10.10 10.09 -15.26
C LYS A 412 11.61 10.15 -15.03
N MET A 413 12.10 11.14 -14.29
CA MET A 413 13.52 11.23 -13.91
C MET A 413 13.95 10.01 -13.11
N PHE A 414 13.16 9.63 -12.10
CA PHE A 414 13.41 8.42 -11.32
C PHE A 414 13.46 7.16 -12.18
N LEU A 415 12.52 7.00 -13.13
CA LEU A 415 12.53 5.86 -14.06
C LEU A 415 13.83 5.80 -14.88
N LYS A 416 14.28 6.92 -15.43
CA LYS A 416 15.51 6.99 -16.24
C LYS A 416 16.77 6.64 -15.44
N GLU A 417 16.82 7.04 -14.18
CA GLU A 417 18.00 6.84 -13.32
C GLU A 417 18.04 5.44 -12.69
N CYS A 418 16.89 4.90 -12.29
CA CYS A 418 16.84 3.71 -11.44
C CYS A 418 16.28 2.45 -12.13
N CYS A 419 15.45 2.59 -13.17
CA CYS A 419 14.57 1.51 -13.62
C CYS A 419 15.01 0.80 -14.92
N LEU A 420 16.26 0.98 -15.36
CA LEU A 420 16.76 0.34 -16.59
C LEU A 420 16.86 -1.20 -16.49
N GLU A 421 17.12 -1.73 -15.29
CA GLU A 421 17.15 -3.17 -14.98
C GLU A 421 15.83 -3.68 -14.36
N LEU A 422 14.77 -2.86 -14.35
CA LEU A 422 13.52 -3.17 -13.66
C LEU A 422 12.79 -4.34 -14.34
N GLN A 423 12.38 -5.31 -13.52
CA GLN A 423 11.68 -6.53 -13.93
C GLN A 423 10.24 -6.57 -13.42
N THR A 424 9.97 -6.05 -12.22
CA THR A 424 8.60 -5.97 -11.66
C THR A 424 8.27 -4.52 -11.33
N LEU A 425 7.13 -4.03 -11.83
CA LEU A 425 6.59 -2.72 -11.49
C LEU A 425 5.12 -2.84 -11.03
N GLU A 426 4.86 -2.42 -9.80
CA GLU A 426 3.50 -2.36 -9.24
C GLU A 426 3.10 -0.90 -8.97
N LEU A 427 2.05 -0.46 -9.67
CA LEU A 427 1.51 0.90 -9.63
C LEU A 427 0.01 0.89 -9.29
N SER A 428 -0.45 -0.10 -8.52
CA SER A 428 -1.87 -0.27 -8.22
C SER A 428 -2.47 0.96 -7.53
N CYS A 429 -3.59 1.46 -8.06
CA CYS A 429 -4.32 2.64 -7.56
C CYS A 429 -3.42 3.89 -7.40
N CYS A 430 -2.57 4.17 -8.38
CA CYS A 430 -1.74 5.38 -8.40
C CYS A 430 -2.39 6.48 -9.24
N ASN A 431 -2.86 7.55 -8.61
CA ASN A 431 -3.59 8.62 -9.32
C ASN A 431 -2.70 9.46 -10.25
N PHE A 432 -1.39 9.49 -10.01
CA PHE A 432 -0.42 10.20 -10.85
C PHE A 432 -0.06 9.44 -12.15
N VAL A 433 -0.53 8.20 -12.30
CA VAL A 433 -0.22 7.36 -13.48
C VAL A 433 -1.26 7.63 -14.57
N GLY A 434 -0.97 8.62 -15.41
CA GLY A 434 -1.70 8.90 -16.66
C GLY A 434 -1.01 8.31 -17.89
N SER A 435 -1.54 8.62 -19.09
CA SER A 435 -1.02 8.10 -20.37
C SER A 435 0.45 8.46 -20.62
N ASN A 436 0.88 9.67 -20.27
CA ASN A 436 2.29 10.09 -20.43
C ASN A 436 3.25 9.27 -19.55
N VAL A 437 2.84 9.00 -18.31
CA VAL A 437 3.62 8.16 -17.39
C VAL A 437 3.69 6.73 -17.90
N LEU A 438 2.60 6.21 -18.46
CA LEU A 438 2.59 4.89 -19.08
C LEU A 438 3.59 4.82 -20.25
N ASP A 439 3.60 5.83 -21.13
CA ASP A 439 4.55 5.90 -22.26
C ASP A 439 6.01 5.89 -21.78
N ASP A 440 6.30 6.63 -20.70
CA ASP A 440 7.62 6.63 -20.07
C ASP A 440 7.98 5.27 -19.47
N VAL A 441 7.05 4.60 -18.79
CA VAL A 441 7.26 3.23 -18.26
C VAL A 441 7.58 2.27 -19.40
N ILE A 442 6.78 2.26 -20.47
CA ILE A 442 6.93 1.33 -21.59
C ILE A 442 8.22 1.58 -22.37
N SER A 443 8.63 2.85 -22.53
CA SER A 443 9.84 3.20 -23.27
C SER A 443 11.14 3.01 -22.48
N ILE A 444 11.12 3.22 -21.16
CA ILE A 444 12.33 3.16 -20.31
C ILE A 444 12.56 1.74 -19.77
N CYS A 445 11.51 1.07 -19.29
CA CYS A 445 11.63 -0.17 -18.52
C CYS A 445 11.63 -1.41 -19.44
N SER A 446 12.62 -1.52 -20.33
CA SER A 446 12.66 -2.55 -21.39
C SER A 446 12.82 -4.00 -20.90
N ASN A 447 13.17 -4.21 -19.63
CA ASN A 447 13.38 -5.54 -19.03
C ASN A 447 12.20 -6.05 -18.21
N LEU A 448 11.04 -5.39 -18.28
CA LEU A 448 9.87 -5.77 -17.50
C LEU A 448 9.40 -7.21 -17.82
N ILE A 449 9.16 -7.93 -16.73
CA ILE A 449 8.59 -9.28 -16.66
C ILE A 449 7.18 -9.21 -16.07
N GLU A 450 6.95 -8.31 -15.11
CA GLU A 450 5.68 -8.14 -14.43
C GLU A 450 5.29 -6.66 -14.39
N LEU A 451 4.09 -6.33 -14.88
CA LEU A 451 3.53 -4.99 -14.82
C LEU A 451 2.13 -5.03 -14.22
N ASN A 452 1.90 -4.26 -13.17
CA ASN A 452 0.61 -4.15 -12.51
C ASN A 452 0.11 -2.69 -12.52
N LEU A 453 -0.97 -2.48 -13.27
CA LEU A 453 -1.69 -1.21 -13.42
C LEU A 453 -3.13 -1.31 -12.89
N HIS A 454 -3.38 -2.22 -11.95
CA HIS A 454 -4.67 -2.40 -11.30
C HIS A 454 -5.25 -1.06 -10.84
N SER A 455 -6.49 -0.79 -11.24
CA SER A 455 -7.25 0.41 -10.89
C SER A 455 -6.52 1.73 -11.18
N CYS A 456 -5.63 1.77 -12.18
CA CYS A 456 -5.07 3.03 -12.72
C CYS A 456 -6.06 3.68 -13.70
N THR A 457 -7.14 4.26 -13.16
CA THR A 457 -8.27 4.79 -13.94
C THR A 457 -7.99 6.10 -14.68
N HIS A 458 -6.87 6.78 -14.36
CA HIS A 458 -6.39 8.00 -15.00
C HIS A 458 -5.65 7.76 -16.32
N ILE A 459 -5.35 6.50 -16.66
CA ILE A 459 -4.84 6.16 -17.99
C ILE A 459 -6.02 6.17 -18.97
N GLU A 460 -6.03 7.16 -19.86
CA GLU A 460 -7.10 7.33 -20.86
C GLU A 460 -6.71 6.76 -22.23
N ASP A 461 -5.41 6.69 -22.52
CA ASP A 461 -4.88 6.20 -23.79
C ASP A 461 -3.81 5.13 -23.54
N PHE A 462 -3.99 3.99 -24.21
CA PHE A 462 -3.05 2.86 -24.21
C PHE A 462 -2.32 2.71 -25.55
N SER A 463 -2.35 3.73 -26.41
CA SER A 463 -1.78 3.68 -27.75
C SER A 463 -0.28 3.34 -27.78
N SER A 464 0.49 3.62 -26.72
CA SER A 464 1.88 3.18 -26.59
C SER A 464 2.03 1.66 -26.61
N PHE A 465 1.00 0.90 -26.24
CA PHE A 465 1.03 -0.56 -26.31
C PHE A 465 0.99 -1.08 -27.75
N LYS A 466 0.55 -0.27 -28.72
CA LYS A 466 0.57 -0.66 -30.15
C LYS A 466 1.99 -0.91 -30.67
N LYS A 467 3.01 -0.37 -29.99
CA LYS A 467 4.43 -0.61 -30.27
C LYS A 467 5.11 -1.30 -29.10
N TRP A 468 4.46 -2.33 -28.55
CA TRP A 468 4.90 -3.04 -27.35
C TRP A 468 6.37 -3.52 -27.43
N PRO A 469 7.29 -2.96 -26.63
CA PRO A 469 8.71 -3.28 -26.70
C PRO A 469 9.16 -4.31 -25.63
N LEU A 470 8.22 -4.92 -24.90
CA LEU A 470 8.51 -5.76 -23.72
C LEU A 470 8.22 -7.24 -23.98
N PRO A 471 9.03 -7.96 -24.77
CA PRO A 471 8.76 -9.35 -25.16
C PRO A 471 8.93 -10.35 -24.00
N LYS A 472 9.59 -9.94 -22.91
CA LYS A 472 9.84 -10.77 -21.72
C LYS A 472 8.67 -10.77 -20.73
N LEU A 473 7.60 -10.03 -21.02
CA LEU A 473 6.48 -9.87 -20.11
C LEU A 473 5.79 -11.23 -19.88
N LYS A 474 5.68 -11.61 -18.61
CA LYS A 474 5.01 -12.82 -18.14
C LYS A 474 3.73 -12.53 -17.37
N ARG A 475 3.63 -11.36 -16.74
CA ARG A 475 2.48 -10.99 -15.92
C ARG A 475 2.02 -9.58 -16.25
N LEU A 476 0.72 -9.46 -16.53
CA LEU A 476 0.09 -8.17 -16.77
C LEU A 476 -1.24 -8.09 -16.02
N ASN A 477 -1.34 -7.13 -15.11
CA ASN A 477 -2.58 -6.83 -14.42
C ASN A 477 -3.14 -5.48 -14.88
N LEU A 478 -4.30 -5.53 -15.53
CA LEU A 478 -5.03 -4.39 -16.09
C LEU A 478 -6.42 -4.25 -15.46
N TYR A 479 -6.68 -4.89 -14.32
CA TYR A 479 -7.97 -4.82 -13.64
C TYR A 479 -8.46 -3.38 -13.55
N ARG A 480 -9.71 -3.14 -14.00
CA ARG A 480 -10.39 -1.84 -13.93
C ARG A 480 -9.60 -0.71 -14.64
N THR A 481 -9.02 -1.01 -15.81
CA THR A 481 -8.42 -0.02 -16.70
C THR A 481 -9.25 0.18 -17.98
N LYS A 482 -8.89 1.19 -18.77
CA LYS A 482 -9.53 1.55 -20.06
C LYS A 482 -8.74 1.02 -21.26
N ILE A 483 -8.09 -0.14 -21.14
CA ILE A 483 -7.36 -0.76 -22.25
C ILE A 483 -8.31 -1.14 -23.40
N ASP A 484 -7.93 -0.81 -24.64
CA ASP A 484 -8.65 -1.23 -25.84
C ASP A 484 -8.07 -2.51 -26.47
N TYR A 485 -8.86 -3.16 -27.33
CA TYR A 485 -8.47 -4.41 -27.98
C TYR A 485 -7.21 -4.29 -28.85
N THR A 486 -7.06 -3.21 -29.61
CA THR A 486 -5.92 -3.06 -30.54
C THR A 486 -4.60 -2.96 -29.77
N SER A 487 -4.62 -2.23 -28.66
CA SER A 487 -3.51 -2.08 -27.74
C SER A 487 -3.18 -3.42 -27.06
N LEU A 488 -4.18 -4.13 -26.52
CA LEU A 488 -3.97 -5.43 -25.87
C LEU A 488 -3.51 -6.53 -26.85
N SER A 489 -4.09 -6.60 -28.05
CA SER A 489 -3.70 -7.56 -29.09
C SER A 489 -2.22 -7.44 -29.45
N SER A 490 -1.69 -6.21 -29.49
CA SER A 490 -0.27 -5.95 -29.72
C SER A 490 0.62 -6.52 -28.61
N VAL A 491 0.19 -6.42 -27.35
CA VAL A 491 0.88 -7.03 -26.21
C VAL A 491 0.89 -8.56 -26.31
N ILE A 492 -0.27 -9.16 -26.58
CA ILE A 492 -0.45 -10.62 -26.68
C ILE A 492 0.44 -11.20 -27.78
N ARG A 493 0.49 -10.55 -28.94
CA ARG A 493 1.30 -10.98 -30.09
C ARG A 493 2.81 -10.86 -29.84
N ALA A 494 3.23 -9.82 -29.12
CA ALA A 494 4.64 -9.56 -28.84
C ALA A 494 5.18 -10.37 -27.64
N SER A 495 4.33 -10.67 -26.66
CA SER A 495 4.70 -11.33 -25.40
C SER A 495 4.24 -12.79 -25.38
N CYS A 496 4.84 -13.63 -26.22
CA CYS A 496 4.46 -15.05 -26.34
C CYS A 496 4.71 -15.88 -25.06
N ASP A 497 5.51 -15.35 -24.14
CA ASP A 497 5.80 -15.93 -22.82
C ASP A 497 4.83 -15.48 -21.72
N LEU A 498 3.72 -14.82 -22.06
CA LEU A 498 2.71 -14.39 -21.10
C LEU A 498 2.14 -15.59 -20.32
N GLU A 499 2.26 -15.54 -18.99
CA GLU A 499 1.81 -16.57 -18.04
C GLU A 499 0.56 -16.14 -17.27
N HIS A 500 0.42 -14.85 -16.96
CA HIS A 500 -0.65 -14.35 -16.10
C HIS A 500 -1.26 -13.07 -16.65
N LEU A 501 -2.57 -13.07 -16.90
CA LEU A 501 -3.28 -11.92 -17.41
C LEU A 501 -4.56 -11.64 -16.63
N ASN A 502 -4.71 -10.40 -16.15
CA ASN A 502 -5.93 -9.94 -15.49
C ASN A 502 -6.58 -8.80 -16.28
N LEU A 503 -7.79 -9.06 -16.78
CA LEU A 503 -8.63 -8.14 -17.54
C LEU A 503 -9.96 -7.85 -16.83
N GLY A 504 -10.06 -8.17 -15.53
CA GLY A 504 -11.28 -8.01 -14.77
C GLY A 504 -11.78 -6.56 -14.82
N SER A 505 -13.07 -6.38 -15.06
CA SER A 505 -13.72 -5.07 -15.17
C SER A 505 -13.12 -4.13 -16.25
N CYS A 506 -12.44 -4.64 -17.28
CA CYS A 506 -11.99 -3.86 -18.44
C CYS A 506 -13.13 -3.60 -19.44
N GLN A 507 -13.94 -2.58 -19.18
CA GLN A 507 -15.22 -2.39 -19.87
C GLN A 507 -15.13 -2.18 -21.38
N LEU A 508 -14.06 -1.54 -21.88
CA LEU A 508 -13.85 -1.31 -23.31
C LEU A 508 -13.58 -2.60 -24.11
N LEU A 509 -13.18 -3.67 -23.41
CA LEU A 509 -12.96 -4.97 -24.03
C LEU A 509 -14.24 -5.79 -24.17
N ASN A 510 -15.38 -5.40 -23.57
CA ASN A 510 -16.59 -6.24 -23.57
C ASN A 510 -16.99 -6.68 -24.99
N SER A 511 -17.08 -5.76 -25.94
CA SER A 511 -17.48 -6.10 -27.32
C SER A 511 -16.43 -6.90 -28.11
N SER A 512 -15.18 -6.94 -27.63
CA SER A 512 -14.04 -7.54 -28.33
C SER A 512 -13.38 -8.69 -27.56
N ILE A 513 -13.93 -9.08 -26.41
CA ILE A 513 -13.30 -10.06 -25.51
C ILE A 513 -13.11 -11.43 -26.17
N ASN A 514 -14.04 -11.85 -27.03
CA ASN A 514 -13.88 -13.11 -27.76
C ASN A 514 -12.70 -13.06 -28.75
N LEU A 515 -12.42 -11.90 -29.36
CA LEU A 515 -11.24 -11.72 -30.20
C LEU A 515 -9.96 -11.77 -29.36
N VAL A 516 -9.98 -11.20 -28.16
CA VAL A 516 -8.87 -11.31 -27.19
C VAL A 516 -8.61 -12.78 -26.86
N LEU A 517 -9.65 -13.58 -26.61
CA LEU A 517 -9.49 -15.03 -26.33
C LEU A 517 -8.93 -15.81 -27.54
N VAL A 518 -9.30 -15.43 -28.75
CA VAL A 518 -8.72 -16.01 -29.97
C VAL A 518 -7.23 -15.67 -30.08
N ASP A 519 -6.85 -14.41 -29.87
CA ASP A 519 -5.45 -13.99 -29.88
C ASP A 519 -4.66 -14.72 -28.76
N LEU A 520 -5.18 -14.78 -27.54
CA LEU A 520 -4.54 -15.50 -26.42
C LEU A 520 -4.33 -16.98 -26.75
N GLY A 521 -5.37 -17.66 -27.25
CA GLY A 521 -5.25 -19.05 -27.67
C GLY A 521 -4.23 -19.22 -28.80
N THR A 522 -4.08 -18.24 -29.69
CA THR A 522 -3.12 -18.30 -30.80
C THR A 522 -1.68 -18.11 -30.33
N TYR A 523 -1.41 -17.11 -29.51
CA TYR A 523 -0.05 -16.63 -29.22
C TYR A 523 0.47 -16.97 -27.81
N SER A 524 -0.39 -17.07 -26.80
CA SER A 524 -0.01 -17.19 -25.38
C SER A 524 -0.08 -18.64 -24.88
N LYS A 525 0.78 -19.51 -25.43
CA LYS A 525 0.80 -20.95 -25.10
C LYS A 525 1.28 -21.27 -23.67
N LYS A 526 1.90 -20.31 -22.99
CA LYS A 526 2.38 -20.45 -21.60
C LYS A 526 1.41 -19.89 -20.56
N LEU A 527 0.21 -19.49 -20.96
CA LEU A 527 -0.79 -18.91 -20.07
C LEU A 527 -1.18 -19.90 -18.97
N LYS A 528 -1.05 -19.48 -17.71
CA LYS A 528 -1.35 -20.21 -16.49
C LYS A 528 -2.53 -19.64 -15.72
N SER A 529 -2.70 -18.31 -15.73
CA SER A 529 -3.86 -17.68 -15.10
C SER A 529 -4.50 -16.64 -16.02
N LEU A 530 -5.83 -16.72 -16.14
CA LEU A 530 -6.63 -15.74 -16.87
C LEU A 530 -7.81 -15.29 -16.01
N ASP A 531 -7.90 -13.98 -15.81
CA ASP A 531 -8.98 -13.34 -15.05
C ASP A 531 -9.78 -12.42 -15.96
N LEU A 532 -11.06 -12.77 -16.13
CA LEU A 532 -12.07 -12.16 -16.98
C LEU A 532 -13.28 -11.74 -16.15
N TRP A 533 -13.10 -11.46 -14.85
CA TRP A 533 -14.17 -11.04 -13.97
C TRP A 533 -14.99 -9.88 -14.58
N ARG A 534 -16.32 -10.04 -14.66
CA ARG A 534 -17.26 -9.03 -15.19
C ARG A 534 -17.12 -8.71 -16.68
N MET A 535 -16.58 -9.63 -17.48
CA MET A 535 -16.59 -9.52 -18.95
C MET A 535 -17.90 -10.08 -19.53
N LYS A 536 -18.79 -9.18 -20.00
CA LYS A 536 -20.23 -9.47 -20.24
C LYS A 536 -20.59 -10.19 -21.56
N SER A 537 -19.61 -10.60 -22.36
CA SER A 537 -19.85 -11.02 -23.75
C SER A 537 -19.03 -12.24 -24.14
N LEU A 538 -18.62 -13.03 -23.16
CA LEU A 538 -17.88 -14.27 -23.38
C LEU A 538 -18.80 -15.31 -24.05
N THR A 539 -18.26 -16.06 -25.01
CA THR A 539 -18.98 -17.15 -25.70
C THR A 539 -18.32 -18.50 -25.46
N GLU A 540 -19.10 -19.57 -25.58
CA GLU A 540 -18.61 -20.95 -25.46
C GLU A 540 -17.52 -21.27 -26.49
N ASP A 541 -17.67 -20.81 -27.74
CA ASP A 541 -16.67 -21.02 -28.81
C ASP A 541 -15.31 -20.39 -28.45
N ALA A 542 -15.33 -19.17 -27.90
CA ALA A 542 -14.11 -18.46 -27.52
C ALA A 542 -13.42 -19.11 -26.31
N LEU A 543 -14.19 -19.57 -25.32
CA LEU A 543 -13.66 -20.34 -24.19
C LEU A 543 -13.13 -21.71 -24.62
N SER A 544 -13.81 -22.38 -25.55
CA SER A 544 -13.37 -23.65 -26.13
C SER A 544 -12.01 -23.47 -26.84
N HIS A 545 -11.82 -22.35 -27.52
CA HIS A 545 -10.53 -22.03 -28.15
C HIS A 545 -9.39 -21.91 -27.13
N ILE A 546 -9.63 -21.29 -25.98
CA ILE A 546 -8.66 -21.23 -24.86
C ILE A 546 -8.39 -22.63 -24.31
N TYR A 547 -9.44 -23.39 -24.00
CA TYR A 547 -9.32 -24.76 -23.48
C TYR A 547 -8.48 -25.67 -24.39
N LEU A 548 -8.70 -25.58 -25.71
CA LEU A 548 -7.98 -26.37 -26.70
C LEU A 548 -6.54 -25.88 -26.96
N SER A 549 -6.20 -24.64 -26.60
CA SER A 549 -4.94 -24.01 -26.99
C SER A 549 -3.97 -23.75 -25.83
N CYS A 550 -4.47 -23.46 -24.64
CA CYS A 550 -3.70 -23.03 -23.47
C CYS A 550 -3.63 -24.19 -22.46
N HIS A 551 -2.86 -25.23 -22.78
CA HIS A 551 -2.78 -26.45 -21.97
C HIS A 551 -2.09 -26.29 -20.61
N LEU A 552 -1.45 -25.14 -20.36
CA LEU A 552 -0.82 -24.81 -19.07
C LEU A 552 -1.75 -23.99 -18.16
N LEU A 553 -3.00 -23.73 -18.57
CA LEU A 553 -3.94 -22.94 -17.78
C LEU A 553 -4.30 -23.69 -16.49
N GLU A 554 -3.98 -23.09 -15.36
CA GLU A 554 -4.20 -23.61 -14.01
C GLU A 554 -5.32 -22.85 -13.28
N GLU A 555 -5.54 -21.59 -13.66
CA GLU A 555 -6.49 -20.67 -13.02
C GLU A 555 -7.30 -19.91 -14.08
N LEU A 556 -8.62 -20.00 -14.00
CA LEU A 556 -9.54 -19.28 -14.87
C LEU A 556 -10.66 -18.67 -14.02
N ASP A 557 -10.65 -17.35 -13.89
CA ASP A 557 -11.75 -16.60 -13.27
C ASP A 557 -12.60 -15.94 -14.35
N ILE A 558 -13.77 -16.49 -14.64
CA ILE A 558 -14.77 -15.90 -15.55
C ILE A 558 -15.85 -15.10 -14.80
N GLY A 559 -15.80 -15.09 -13.47
CA GLY A 559 -16.73 -14.39 -12.60
C GLY A 559 -18.20 -14.52 -13.01
N TRP A 560 -18.91 -13.39 -12.96
CA TRP A 560 -20.22 -13.20 -13.59
C TRP A 560 -20.02 -12.62 -14.99
N TRP A 561 -20.30 -13.41 -16.03
CA TRP A 561 -20.12 -13.10 -17.46
C TRP A 561 -21.43 -13.04 -18.23
#